data_AF-A0A2E8GSX6-F1
#
_entry.id   AF-A0A2E8GSX6-F1
#
_cell.length_a   1.000
_cell.length_b   1.000
_cell.length_c   1.000
_cell.angle_alpha   90.00
_cell.angle_beta   90.00
_cell.angle_gamma   90.00
#
_symmetry.space_group_name_H-M   'P 1'
#
loop_
_entity.id
_entity.type
_entity.pdbx_description
1 polymer ?
#
loop_
_entity_poly.entity_id
_entity_poly.type
_entity_poly.pdbx_seq_one_letter_code
_entity_poly.pdbx_strand_id
1 'polypeptide(L)'
;MSRGLLLGMVLLSAVPLFAEPRLSITSHLDSKSVLTGEELTGHLILSNEGKDLLHIRGVRSSCGCTTLRLKERRLKPGDSVQLDFVVDTRGKLGRIEKTITLHTNEEDSPHVVTVDFHALPDGMSGADTQAIFEPHCASCHLDPGIALQSEPLYNAVCAMCHASGIKTRDSSALKHWISEGNAQVGMPGFKHHLTAGQLQSLIKLLQQ
;
A
#
# COMPACT_ATOMS: atom_id res chain seq x y z
N MET A 1 2.54 -74.08 40.35
CA MET A 1 2.74 -72.62 40.14
C MET A 1 2.75 -72.37 38.64
N SER A 2 1.60 -72.07 38.05
CA SER A 2 1.45 -71.83 36.60
C SER A 2 1.40 -70.31 36.37
N ARG A 3 2.44 -69.74 35.76
CA ARG A 3 2.50 -68.33 35.35
C ARG A 3 1.82 -68.23 33.98
N GLY A 4 0.57 -67.79 33.95
CA GLY A 4 -0.15 -67.51 32.72
C GLY A 4 0.38 -66.24 32.06
N LEU A 5 0.98 -66.39 30.87
CA LEU A 5 1.48 -65.31 30.04
C LEU A 5 0.29 -64.64 29.33
N LEU A 6 -0.08 -63.43 29.74
CA LEU A 6 -1.09 -62.62 29.05
C LEU A 6 -0.48 -62.02 27.79
N LEU A 7 -0.84 -62.57 26.63
CA LEU A 7 -0.44 -62.08 25.32
C LEU A 7 -1.39 -60.93 24.92
N GLY A 8 -0.95 -59.68 25.08
CA GLY A 8 -1.69 -58.49 24.64
C GLY A 8 -1.66 -58.35 23.13
N MET A 9 -2.81 -58.53 22.47
CA MET A 9 -2.96 -58.35 21.03
C MET A 9 -3.09 -56.85 20.72
N VAL A 10 -2.01 -56.24 20.24
CA VAL A 10 -2.01 -54.85 19.75
C VAL A 10 -2.71 -54.83 18.38
N LEU A 11 -3.92 -54.31 18.34
CA LEU A 11 -4.65 -54.02 17.10
C LEU A 11 -4.02 -52.79 16.43
N LEU A 12 -3.18 -53.05 15.43
CA LEU A 12 -2.59 -52.03 14.58
C LEU A 12 -3.66 -51.58 13.55
N SER A 13 -4.41 -50.54 13.88
CA SER A 13 -5.37 -49.94 12.95
C SER A 13 -4.62 -49.27 11.80
N ALA A 14 -4.63 -49.88 10.62
CA ALA A 14 -4.15 -49.26 9.39
C ALA A 14 -5.09 -48.09 9.04
N VAL A 15 -4.64 -46.86 9.27
CA VAL A 15 -5.32 -45.66 8.80
C VAL A 15 -5.21 -45.67 7.27
N PRO A 16 -6.32 -45.70 6.52
CA PRO A 16 -6.25 -45.61 5.06
C PRO A 16 -5.65 -44.26 4.70
N LEU A 17 -4.57 -44.26 3.93
CA LEU A 17 -4.00 -43.06 3.35
C LEU A 17 -4.92 -42.61 2.21
N PHE A 18 -6.02 -41.93 2.55
CA PHE A 18 -6.92 -41.38 1.54
C PHE A 18 -6.14 -40.36 0.69
N ALA A 19 -6.35 -40.44 -0.62
CA ALA A 19 -5.77 -39.47 -1.54
C ALA A 19 -6.52 -38.14 -1.30
N GLU A 20 -5.84 -37.19 -0.69
CA GLU A 20 -6.39 -35.88 -0.37
C GLU A 20 -5.69 -34.81 -1.21
N PRO A 21 -6.40 -33.74 -1.63
CA PRO A 21 -5.75 -32.57 -2.20
C PRO A 21 -4.90 -31.90 -1.13
N ARG A 22 -3.80 -31.27 -1.52
CA ARG A 22 -2.95 -30.51 -0.59
C ARG A 22 -2.34 -29.30 -1.28
N LEU A 23 -2.76 -28.10 -0.90
CA LEU A 23 -2.22 -26.85 -1.41
C LEU A 23 -0.93 -26.48 -0.67
N SER A 24 0.11 -26.24 -1.44
CA SER A 24 1.33 -25.58 -1.03
C SER A 24 1.39 -24.20 -1.67
N ILE A 25 1.76 -23.17 -0.89
CA ILE A 25 1.77 -21.78 -1.34
C ILE A 25 3.15 -21.18 -1.09
N THR A 26 3.77 -20.69 -2.16
CA THR A 26 4.99 -19.87 -2.05
C THR A 26 4.69 -18.46 -2.55
N SER A 27 5.03 -17.44 -1.74
CA SER A 27 4.85 -16.04 -2.11
C SER A 27 6.14 -15.41 -2.62
N HIS A 28 6.03 -14.61 -3.67
CA HIS A 28 7.10 -13.74 -4.16
C HIS A 28 6.60 -12.30 -4.30
N LEU A 29 7.44 -11.37 -3.90
CA LEU A 29 7.26 -9.94 -4.08
C LEU A 29 8.46 -9.44 -4.87
N ASP A 30 8.22 -8.62 -5.89
CA ASP A 30 9.30 -8.09 -6.72
C ASP A 30 10.15 -7.08 -5.92
N SER A 31 9.53 -6.42 -4.94
CA SER A 31 10.21 -5.60 -3.95
C SER A 31 9.54 -5.66 -2.58
N LYS A 32 10.31 -5.45 -1.51
CA LYS A 32 9.80 -5.29 -0.13
C LYS A 32 9.40 -3.85 0.20
N SER A 33 9.79 -2.91 -0.65
CA SER A 33 9.51 -1.48 -0.52
C SER A 33 9.21 -0.88 -1.89
N VAL A 34 8.27 0.05 -1.93
CA VAL A 34 7.84 0.71 -3.18
C VAL A 34 7.51 2.15 -2.87
N LEU A 35 7.72 3.04 -3.83
CA LEU A 35 7.33 4.44 -3.68
C LEU A 35 5.80 4.54 -3.74
N THR A 36 5.20 5.30 -2.82
CA THR A 36 3.74 5.54 -2.87
C THR A 36 3.36 6.13 -4.23
N GLY A 37 2.35 5.54 -4.86
CA GLY A 37 1.91 5.92 -6.21
C GLY A 37 2.38 4.97 -7.31
N GLU A 38 3.46 4.23 -7.08
CA GLU A 38 3.86 3.13 -7.97
C GLU A 38 3.05 1.86 -7.68
N GLU A 39 3.05 0.92 -8.63
CA GLU A 39 2.44 -0.38 -8.42
C GLU A 39 3.42 -1.35 -7.74
N LEU A 40 2.94 -2.05 -6.72
CA LEU A 40 3.66 -3.20 -6.18
C LEU A 40 3.19 -4.47 -6.90
N THR A 41 4.11 -5.19 -7.50
CA THR A 41 3.84 -6.46 -8.19
C THR A 41 4.40 -7.64 -7.39
N GLY A 42 3.70 -8.76 -7.48
CA GLY A 42 4.12 -10.02 -6.91
C GLY A 42 3.25 -11.17 -7.39
N HIS A 43 3.58 -12.38 -6.94
CA HIS A 43 2.84 -13.56 -7.31
C HIS A 43 2.87 -14.62 -6.21
N LEU A 44 1.87 -15.49 -6.21
CA LEU A 44 1.85 -16.74 -5.44
C LEU A 44 1.99 -17.92 -6.39
N ILE A 45 2.89 -18.84 -6.08
CA ILE A 45 2.94 -20.17 -6.71
C ILE A 45 2.07 -21.09 -5.86
N LEU A 46 1.01 -21.62 -6.48
CA LEU A 46 0.05 -22.52 -5.89
C LEU A 46 0.30 -23.92 -6.47
N SER A 47 0.67 -24.87 -5.62
CA SER A 47 1.05 -26.22 -6.02
C SER A 47 0.16 -27.26 -5.34
N ASN A 48 -0.28 -28.27 -6.07
CA ASN A 48 -0.96 -29.42 -5.48
C ASN A 48 0.05 -30.51 -5.13
N GLU A 49 0.45 -30.58 -3.86
CA GLU A 49 1.33 -31.62 -3.33
C GLU A 49 0.56 -32.85 -2.83
N GLY A 50 -0.76 -32.84 -3.00
CA GLY A 50 -1.66 -33.92 -2.63
C GLY A 50 -1.69 -35.06 -3.65
N LYS A 51 -2.61 -35.99 -3.43
CA LYS A 51 -2.83 -37.15 -4.30
C LYS A 51 -4.17 -37.12 -5.04
N ASP A 52 -4.99 -36.10 -4.78
CA ASP A 52 -6.27 -35.88 -5.47
C ASP A 52 -6.33 -34.47 -6.10
N LEU A 53 -7.34 -34.22 -6.94
CA LEU A 53 -7.53 -32.98 -7.67
C LEU A 53 -7.86 -31.80 -6.73
N LEU A 54 -6.97 -30.81 -6.70
CA LEU A 54 -7.18 -29.57 -5.97
C LEU A 54 -8.02 -28.59 -6.80
N HIS A 55 -9.08 -28.06 -6.20
CA HIS A 55 -9.97 -27.04 -6.77
C HIS A 55 -9.87 -25.73 -6.00
N ILE A 56 -9.36 -24.69 -6.66
CA ILE A 56 -9.40 -23.32 -6.19
C ILE A 56 -10.78 -22.74 -6.52
N ARG A 57 -11.68 -22.71 -5.54
CA ARG A 57 -13.06 -22.23 -5.67
C ARG A 57 -13.13 -20.71 -5.83
N GLY A 58 -12.18 -19.98 -5.23
CA GLY A 58 -12.12 -18.52 -5.36
C GLY A 58 -10.86 -17.93 -4.72
N VAL A 59 -10.51 -16.73 -5.19
CA VAL A 59 -9.45 -15.90 -4.64
C VAL A 59 -10.02 -14.52 -4.31
N ARG A 60 -9.67 -13.96 -3.17
CA ARG A 60 -10.16 -12.65 -2.70
C ARG A 60 -9.03 -11.85 -2.06
N SER A 61 -9.00 -10.56 -2.32
CA SER A 61 -8.13 -9.61 -1.62
C SER A 61 -8.88 -8.95 -0.47
N SER A 62 -8.13 -8.46 0.53
CA SER A 62 -8.66 -7.66 1.65
C SER A 62 -9.19 -6.27 1.27
N CYS A 63 -8.79 -5.72 0.12
CA CYS A 63 -9.22 -4.41 -0.37
C CYS A 63 -9.43 -4.42 -1.89
N GLY A 64 -10.19 -3.45 -2.40
CA GLY A 64 -10.28 -3.16 -3.84
C GLY A 64 -8.99 -2.61 -4.46
N CYS A 65 -7.98 -2.31 -3.64
CA CYS A 65 -6.68 -1.81 -4.08
C CYS A 65 -5.71 -2.89 -4.57
N THR A 66 -6.09 -4.17 -4.46
CA THR A 66 -5.29 -5.31 -4.93
C THR A 66 -6.04 -6.03 -6.04
N THR A 67 -5.42 -6.07 -7.22
CA THR A 67 -5.91 -6.79 -8.38
C THR A 67 -5.30 -8.19 -8.41
N LEU A 68 -6.11 -9.22 -8.62
CA LEU A 68 -5.69 -10.63 -8.69
C LEU A 68 -5.91 -11.21 -10.10
N ARG A 69 -5.00 -12.06 -10.56
CA ARG A 69 -5.07 -12.76 -11.85
C ARG A 69 -4.63 -14.22 -11.70
N LEU A 70 -5.56 -15.16 -11.89
CA LEU A 70 -5.31 -16.60 -11.85
C LEU A 70 -5.80 -17.24 -13.15
N LYS A 71 -4.94 -18.03 -13.81
CA LYS A 71 -5.24 -18.62 -15.12
C LYS A 71 -5.98 -19.96 -15.05
N GLU A 72 -5.70 -20.77 -14.03
CA GLU A 72 -6.27 -22.11 -13.86
C GLU A 72 -6.68 -22.31 -12.41
N ARG A 73 -7.76 -23.06 -12.18
CA ARG A 73 -8.34 -23.32 -10.86
C ARG A 73 -8.36 -24.79 -10.49
N ARG A 74 -8.04 -25.70 -11.41
CA ARG A 74 -8.00 -27.15 -11.17
C ARG A 74 -6.57 -27.64 -11.36
N LEU A 75 -5.96 -28.14 -10.30
CA LEU A 75 -4.57 -28.60 -10.30
C LEU A 75 -4.55 -30.10 -10.03
N LYS A 76 -4.04 -30.89 -10.98
CA LYS A 76 -3.80 -32.32 -10.73
C LYS A 76 -2.68 -32.49 -9.71
N PRO A 77 -2.53 -33.67 -9.09
CA PRO A 77 -1.36 -33.98 -8.26
C PRO A 77 -0.04 -33.62 -8.97
N GLY A 78 0.78 -32.80 -8.32
CA GLY A 78 2.06 -32.30 -8.84
C GLY A 78 1.97 -31.03 -9.72
N ASP A 79 0.78 -30.62 -10.15
CA ASP A 79 0.62 -29.41 -10.96
C ASP A 79 0.81 -28.15 -10.11
N SER A 80 1.24 -27.07 -10.76
CA SER A 80 1.38 -25.74 -10.16
C SER A 80 0.82 -24.65 -11.08
N VAL A 81 0.33 -23.58 -10.48
CA VAL A 81 -0.15 -22.39 -11.19
C VAL A 81 0.29 -21.12 -10.46
N GLN A 82 0.50 -20.05 -11.22
CA GLN A 82 0.81 -18.73 -10.70
C GLN A 82 -0.47 -17.89 -10.54
N LEU A 83 -0.62 -17.28 -9.37
CA LEU A 83 -1.59 -16.22 -9.07
C LEU A 83 -0.82 -14.90 -9.01
N ASP A 84 -0.95 -14.06 -10.04
CA ASP A 84 -0.35 -12.74 -10.05
C ASP A 84 -1.21 -11.75 -9.25
N PHE A 85 -0.55 -10.83 -8.56
CA PHE A 85 -1.21 -9.72 -7.90
C PHE A 85 -0.49 -8.39 -8.12
N VAL A 86 -1.28 -7.33 -8.18
CA VAL A 86 -0.81 -5.94 -8.26
C VAL A 86 -1.51 -5.14 -7.18
N VAL A 87 -0.75 -4.38 -6.39
CA VAL A 87 -1.28 -3.47 -5.37
C VAL A 87 -1.07 -2.04 -5.83
N ASP A 88 -2.17 -1.31 -5.97
CA ASP A 88 -2.15 0.14 -6.13
C ASP A 88 -1.71 0.77 -4.80
N THR A 89 -0.57 1.47 -4.79
CA THR A 89 -0.03 2.05 -3.56
C THR A 89 -0.40 3.51 -3.33
N ARG A 90 -1.19 4.13 -4.22
CA ARG A 90 -1.64 5.52 -4.04
C ARG A 90 -2.32 5.71 -2.69
N GLY A 91 -1.93 6.79 -2.01
CA GLY A 91 -2.42 7.17 -0.69
C GLY A 91 -2.00 6.24 0.45
N LYS A 92 -1.00 5.37 0.25
CA LYS A 92 -0.50 4.45 1.29
C LYS A 92 0.91 4.85 1.68
N LEU A 93 1.18 4.88 2.98
CA LEU A 93 2.49 5.26 3.52
C LEU A 93 2.82 4.39 4.73
N GLY A 94 4.11 4.11 4.91
CA GLY A 94 4.61 3.30 6.01
C GLY A 94 4.42 1.80 5.76
N ARG A 95 4.37 1.02 6.85
CA ARG A 95 4.22 -0.43 6.77
C ARG A 95 2.78 -0.78 6.43
N ILE A 96 2.59 -1.50 5.32
CA ILE A 96 1.29 -1.92 4.83
C ILE A 96 1.21 -3.44 4.87
N GLU A 97 0.09 -3.93 5.38
CA GLU A 97 -0.27 -5.34 5.38
C GLU A 97 -1.54 -5.54 4.54
N LYS A 98 -1.51 -6.52 3.64
CA LYS A 98 -2.64 -6.94 2.82
C LYS A 98 -2.78 -8.45 2.89
N THR A 99 -4.00 -8.95 2.87
CA THR A 99 -4.24 -10.40 2.78
C THR A 99 -4.85 -10.79 1.45
N ILE A 100 -4.46 -11.98 0.98
CA ILE A 100 -5.06 -12.74 -0.12
C ILE A 100 -5.62 -14.03 0.47
N THR A 101 -6.91 -14.27 0.29
CA THR A 101 -7.62 -15.45 0.79
C THR A 101 -7.94 -16.38 -0.37
N LEU A 102 -7.54 -17.65 -0.25
CA LEU A 102 -7.83 -18.71 -1.20
C LEU A 102 -8.85 -19.68 -0.61
N HIS A 103 -9.94 -19.87 -1.33
CA HIS A 103 -10.95 -20.89 -1.02
C HIS A 103 -10.72 -22.11 -1.90
N THR A 104 -10.65 -23.28 -1.29
CA THR A 104 -10.28 -24.57 -1.89
C THR A 104 -11.32 -25.65 -1.54
N ASN A 105 -11.09 -26.87 -2.00
CA ASN A 105 -11.81 -28.08 -1.56
C ASN A 105 -11.09 -28.85 -0.46
N GLU A 106 -10.04 -28.30 0.13
CA GLU A 106 -9.40 -28.86 1.32
C GLU A 106 -10.24 -28.63 2.58
N GLU A 107 -10.00 -29.43 3.62
CA GLU A 107 -10.75 -29.36 4.89
C GLU A 107 -10.41 -28.09 5.69
N ASP A 108 -9.16 -27.63 5.64
CA ASP A 108 -8.65 -26.45 6.34
C ASP A 108 -8.87 -25.13 5.57
N SER A 109 -9.68 -25.16 4.50
CA SER A 109 -10.05 -23.98 3.74
C SER A 109 -10.86 -22.98 4.59
N PRO A 110 -10.62 -21.66 4.49
CA PRO A 110 -9.75 -20.97 3.55
C PRO A 110 -8.29 -20.79 4.02
N HIS A 111 -7.38 -20.71 3.05
CA HIS A 111 -5.98 -20.37 3.29
C HIS A 111 -5.79 -18.85 3.15
N VAL A 112 -5.05 -18.24 4.08
CA VAL A 112 -4.79 -16.80 4.10
C VAL A 112 -3.31 -16.56 3.93
N VAL A 113 -2.94 -15.73 2.96
CA VAL A 113 -1.57 -15.29 2.72
C VAL A 113 -1.47 -13.81 3.01
N THR A 114 -0.54 -13.44 3.88
CA THR A 114 -0.23 -12.05 4.19
C THR A 114 0.89 -11.54 3.29
N VAL A 115 0.67 -10.35 2.73
CA VAL A 115 1.59 -9.59 1.90
C VAL A 115 1.97 -8.34 2.69
N ASP A 116 3.18 -8.34 3.22
CA ASP A 116 3.79 -7.21 3.94
C ASP A 116 4.74 -6.43 3.02
N PHE A 117 4.61 -5.11 2.99
CA PHE A 117 5.56 -4.24 2.31
C PHE A 117 5.62 -2.85 2.95
N HIS A 118 6.66 -2.09 2.62
CA HIS A 118 6.74 -0.67 2.97
C HIS A 118 6.36 0.19 1.76
N ALA A 119 5.33 1.01 1.92
CA ALA A 119 5.08 2.13 1.03
C ALA A 119 5.94 3.30 1.52
N LEU A 120 7.04 3.56 0.81
CA LEU A 120 7.94 4.64 1.14
C LEU A 120 7.35 5.96 0.65
N PRO A 121 7.56 7.07 1.38
CA PRO A 121 7.43 8.37 0.75
C PRO A 121 8.43 8.40 -0.38
N ASP A 122 8.05 8.89 -1.55
CA ASP A 122 9.01 8.94 -2.66
C ASP A 122 10.00 10.13 -2.56
N GLY A 123 9.94 10.86 -1.44
CA GLY A 123 10.25 12.28 -1.42
C GLY A 123 8.96 13.10 -1.62
N MET A 124 9.11 14.31 -2.15
CA MET A 124 7.97 15.18 -2.49
C MET A 124 7.23 14.79 -3.77
N SER A 125 7.63 13.71 -4.41
CA SER A 125 7.04 13.19 -5.64
C SER A 125 5.89 12.17 -5.34
N GLY A 126 5.72 11.74 -4.07
CA GLY A 126 4.84 10.64 -3.67
C GLY A 126 4.00 10.96 -2.44
N ALA A 127 4.50 11.83 -1.55
CA ALA A 127 3.59 12.74 -0.88
C ALA A 127 3.39 13.89 -1.86
N ASP A 128 2.32 13.85 -2.65
CA ASP A 128 1.95 15.01 -3.43
C ASP A 128 1.71 16.16 -2.45
N THR A 129 2.71 17.02 -2.27
CA THR A 129 2.61 18.22 -1.42
C THR A 129 1.55 19.17 -1.95
N GLN A 130 1.04 18.94 -3.17
CA GLN A 130 -0.11 19.61 -3.76
C GLN A 130 -1.44 18.91 -3.47
N ALA A 131 -1.47 17.68 -2.95
CA ALA A 131 -2.72 16.98 -2.64
C ALA A 131 -3.55 17.70 -1.57
N ILE A 132 -2.91 18.50 -0.72
CA ILE A 132 -3.61 19.37 0.23
C ILE A 132 -4.41 20.48 -0.46
N PHE A 133 -4.11 20.77 -1.73
CA PHE A 133 -4.79 21.72 -2.60
C PHE A 133 -5.76 21.05 -3.59
N GLU A 134 -5.92 19.73 -3.55
CA GLU A 134 -6.99 19.05 -4.28
C GLU A 134 -8.36 19.38 -3.66
N PRO A 135 -9.46 19.29 -4.43
CA PRO A 135 -10.82 19.52 -3.95
C PRO A 135 -11.14 18.73 -2.67
N HIS A 136 -11.97 19.31 -1.79
CA HIS A 136 -12.26 18.89 -0.40
C HIS A 136 -11.18 19.24 0.63
N CYS A 137 -9.90 18.99 0.36
CA CYS A 137 -8.80 19.36 1.26
C CYS A 137 -8.47 20.86 1.19
N ALA A 138 -8.52 21.42 -0.03
CA ALA A 138 -8.33 22.85 -0.27
C ALA A 138 -9.31 23.73 0.54
N SER A 139 -10.51 23.22 0.82
CA SER A 139 -11.56 23.94 1.57
C SER A 139 -11.10 24.47 2.93
N CYS A 140 -10.17 23.77 3.57
CA CYS A 140 -9.59 24.18 4.85
C CYS A 140 -8.15 24.70 4.73
N HIS A 141 -7.39 24.26 3.72
CA HIS A 141 -5.96 24.53 3.62
C HIS A 141 -5.54 25.61 2.61
N LEU A 142 -6.45 26.02 1.71
CA LEU A 142 -6.18 27.02 0.67
C LEU A 142 -7.31 28.02 0.51
N ASP A 143 -8.55 27.55 0.44
CA ASP A 143 -9.75 28.35 0.19
C ASP A 143 -9.90 29.55 1.15
N PRO A 144 -9.53 29.44 2.46
CA PRO A 144 -9.55 30.59 3.36
C PRO A 144 -8.64 31.75 2.92
N GLY A 145 -7.63 31.48 2.09
CA GLY A 145 -6.74 32.48 1.50
C GLY A 145 -7.25 33.11 0.20
N ILE A 146 -8.30 32.58 -0.42
CA ILE A 146 -8.79 33.09 -1.70
C ILE A 146 -9.30 34.53 -1.53
N ALA A 147 -8.92 35.39 -2.48
CA ALA A 147 -9.15 36.83 -2.47
C ALA A 147 -8.45 37.64 -1.35
N LEU A 148 -7.72 37.00 -0.42
CA LEU A 148 -6.88 37.69 0.56
C LEU A 148 -5.54 38.08 -0.07
N GLN A 149 -4.87 39.10 0.49
CA GLN A 149 -3.54 39.55 0.09
C GLN A 149 -2.65 39.79 1.31
N SER A 150 -1.33 39.82 1.11
CA SER A 150 -0.32 40.17 2.12
C SER A 150 -0.52 39.41 3.44
N GLU A 151 -0.56 40.10 4.59
CA GLU A 151 -0.58 39.49 5.91
C GLU A 151 -1.85 38.62 6.17
N PRO A 152 -3.07 39.05 5.79
CA PRO A 152 -4.25 38.17 5.84
C PRO A 152 -4.07 36.86 5.06
N LEU A 153 -3.50 36.92 3.85
CA LEU A 153 -3.23 35.73 3.05
C LEU A 153 -2.15 34.84 3.69
N TYR A 154 -1.08 35.45 4.20
CA TYR A 154 -0.01 34.74 4.91
C TYR A 154 -0.55 33.99 6.12
N ASN A 155 -1.39 34.63 6.93
CA ASN A 155 -1.96 34.03 8.12
C ASN A 155 -2.92 32.87 7.79
N ALA A 156 -3.67 32.97 6.71
CA ALA A 156 -4.63 31.95 6.29
C ALA A 156 -3.96 30.68 5.73
N VAL A 157 -2.86 30.82 4.98
CA VAL A 157 -2.29 29.71 4.19
C VAL A 157 -0.86 29.35 4.59
N CYS A 158 -0.03 30.32 4.95
CA CYS A 158 1.40 30.10 5.17
C CYS A 158 1.76 29.90 6.66
N ALA A 159 1.06 30.59 7.56
CA ALA A 159 1.39 30.63 8.99
C ALA A 159 1.23 29.29 9.69
N MET A 160 0.39 28.38 9.17
CA MET A 160 0.24 27.03 9.75
C MET A 160 1.56 26.26 9.80
N CYS A 161 2.44 26.47 8.82
CA CYS A 161 3.78 25.88 8.77
C CYS A 161 4.87 26.89 9.14
N HIS A 162 4.63 28.18 8.93
CA HIS A 162 5.58 29.27 9.16
C HIS A 162 5.19 30.18 10.34
N ALA A 163 4.68 29.61 11.43
CA ALA A 163 4.21 30.39 12.60
C ALA A 163 5.28 31.30 13.21
N SER A 164 6.57 30.95 13.08
CA SER A 164 7.71 31.74 13.55
C SER A 164 8.37 32.59 12.45
N GLY A 165 7.71 32.76 11.31
CA GLY A 165 8.25 33.48 10.15
C GLY A 165 9.12 32.61 9.23
N ILE A 166 9.51 33.19 8.10
CA ILE A 166 10.36 32.54 7.08
C ILE A 166 11.81 32.99 7.28
N LYS A 167 12.74 32.03 7.33
CA LYS A 167 14.15 32.27 7.69
C LYS A 167 15.07 32.64 6.52
N THR A 168 14.58 32.69 5.28
CA THR A 168 15.41 33.08 4.12
C THR A 168 15.35 34.58 3.87
N ARG A 169 16.51 35.18 3.58
CA ARG A 169 16.67 36.59 3.15
C ARG A 169 16.99 36.73 1.66
N ASP A 170 17.08 35.60 0.94
CA ASP A 170 17.33 35.60 -0.49
C ASP A 170 16.01 35.84 -1.25
N SER A 171 15.88 37.04 -1.80
CA SER A 171 14.71 37.45 -2.58
C SER A 171 14.48 36.62 -3.85
N SER A 172 15.54 36.09 -4.45
CA SER A 172 15.42 35.28 -5.67
C SER A 172 14.93 33.87 -5.35
N ALA A 173 15.46 33.26 -4.28
CA ALA A 173 14.99 31.99 -3.76
C ALA A 173 13.55 32.09 -3.23
N LEU A 174 13.20 33.16 -2.52
CA LEU A 174 11.86 33.38 -1.97
C LEU A 174 10.79 33.38 -3.06
N LYS A 175 11.00 34.15 -4.13
CA LYS A 175 10.07 34.22 -5.26
C LYS A 175 9.91 32.87 -5.95
N HIS A 176 11.01 32.17 -6.17
CA HIS A 176 11.00 30.85 -6.78
C HIS A 176 10.25 29.84 -5.91
N TRP A 177 10.55 29.78 -4.61
CA TRP A 177 9.95 28.81 -3.70
C TRP A 177 8.46 29.04 -3.46
N ILE A 178 8.00 30.29 -3.34
CA ILE A 178 6.56 30.57 -3.20
C ILE A 178 5.81 30.19 -4.49
N SER A 179 6.42 30.41 -5.65
CA SER A 179 5.76 30.15 -6.93
C SER A 179 5.77 28.66 -7.28
N GLU A 180 6.96 28.07 -7.35
CA GLU A 180 7.23 26.73 -7.89
C GLU A 180 7.42 25.67 -6.78
N GLY A 181 7.51 26.09 -5.51
CA GLY A 181 7.81 25.20 -4.39
C GLY A 181 9.30 24.93 -4.22
N ASN A 182 9.64 24.04 -3.28
CA ASN A 182 10.99 23.53 -3.10
C ASN A 182 10.96 22.04 -2.71
N ALA A 183 11.26 21.20 -3.71
CA ALA A 183 11.33 19.74 -3.70
C ALA A 183 12.23 19.12 -2.60
N GLN A 184 13.18 19.89 -2.07
CA GLN A 184 14.13 19.39 -1.08
C GLN A 184 13.61 19.52 0.35
N VAL A 185 12.66 20.42 0.62
CA VAL A 185 12.26 20.81 1.99
C VAL A 185 10.77 20.62 2.28
N GLY A 186 10.03 19.95 1.40
CA GLY A 186 8.59 19.73 1.58
C GLY A 186 7.73 20.92 1.20
N MET A 187 8.30 22.01 0.64
CA MET A 187 7.53 23.24 0.43
C MET A 187 6.75 23.17 -0.88
N PRO A 188 5.41 23.30 -0.84
CA PRO A 188 4.63 23.29 -2.06
C PRO A 188 4.73 24.62 -2.83
N GLY A 189 4.50 24.58 -4.14
CA GLY A 189 4.31 25.78 -4.97
C GLY A 189 2.87 26.26 -4.99
N PHE A 190 2.67 27.58 -5.14
CA PHE A 190 1.34 28.20 -5.10
C PHE A 190 0.91 28.84 -6.43
N LYS A 191 1.76 28.80 -7.47
CA LYS A 191 1.51 29.48 -8.77
C LYS A 191 0.22 29.05 -9.47
N HIS A 192 -0.20 27.81 -9.28
CA HIS A 192 -1.42 27.28 -9.88
C HIS A 192 -2.67 27.45 -8.99
N HIS A 193 -2.49 27.91 -7.75
CA HIS A 193 -3.52 27.96 -6.71
C HIS A 193 -3.88 29.39 -6.29
N LEU A 194 -2.93 30.31 -6.42
CA LEU A 194 -3.10 31.73 -6.11
C LEU A 194 -2.95 32.59 -7.36
N THR A 195 -3.65 33.72 -7.39
CA THR A 195 -3.50 34.68 -8.49
C THR A 195 -2.12 35.35 -8.47
N ALA A 196 -1.69 35.90 -9.61
CA ALA A 196 -0.43 36.64 -9.71
C ALA A 196 -0.33 37.80 -8.70
N GLY A 197 -1.45 38.51 -8.46
CA GLY A 197 -1.52 39.59 -7.48
C GLY A 197 -1.32 39.11 -6.04
N GLN A 198 -1.94 37.98 -5.68
CA GLN A 198 -1.77 37.35 -4.37
C GLN A 198 -0.33 36.90 -4.13
N LEU A 199 0.29 36.23 -5.10
CA LEU A 199 1.70 35.82 -5.01
C LEU A 199 2.62 37.02 -4.83
N GLN A 200 2.40 38.08 -5.62
CA GLN A 200 3.20 39.31 -5.50
C GLN A 200 3.03 39.98 -4.13
N SER A 201 1.81 39.98 -3.59
CA SER A 201 1.52 40.54 -2.27
C SER A 201 2.23 39.81 -1.13
N LEU A 202 2.38 38.47 -1.24
CA LEU A 202 3.12 37.64 -0.30
C LEU A 202 4.63 37.88 -0.41
N ILE A 203 5.16 37.88 -1.63
CA ILE A 203 6.59 38.14 -1.86
C ILE A 203 6.96 39.51 -1.28
N LYS A 204 6.16 40.55 -1.54
CA LYS A 204 6.41 41.90 -1.02
C LYS A 204 6.34 41.96 0.52
N LEU A 205 5.44 41.21 1.14
CA LEU A 205 5.34 41.15 2.61
C LEU A 205 6.62 40.54 3.20
N LEU A 206 7.08 39.44 2.64
CA LEU A 206 8.18 38.63 3.18
C LEU A 206 9.58 39.18 2.86
N GLN A 207 9.66 40.21 2.01
CA GLN A 207 10.91 40.94 1.69
C GLN A 207 11.16 42.15 2.59
N GLN A 208 10.20 42.53 3.44
CA GLN A 208 10.34 43.61 4.41
C GLN A 208 11.05 43.12 5.68
#